data_AF-A0A034WVT8-F1
#
_entry.id   AF-A0A034WVT8-F1
#
_cell.length_a   1.000
_cell.length_b   1.000
_cell.length_c   1.000
_cell.angle_alpha   90.00
_cell.angle_beta   90.00
_cell.angle_gamma   90.00
#
_symmetry.space_group_name_H-M   'P 1'
#
loop_
_entity.id
_entity.type
_entity.pdbx_description
1 polymer ?
#
loop_
_entity_poly.entity_id
_entity_poly.type
_entity_poly.pdbx_seq_one_letter_code
_entity_poly.pdbx_strand_id
1 'polypeptide(L)'
;FNNLNRFLCAFIDHAIKDMDYIIKEKTFVEKLLNCECDNYLTENKGTFYIDNAKSFDQLLLYGNSLNIFIMELALLLAAYMLTNNLIAAVAIVYILNKLLQHIYINWLRQNVTTKTSIDQRFLM
;
A
#
# COMPACT_ATOMS: atom_id res chain seq x y z
N PHE A 1 -6.64 -12.70 -11.23
CA PHE A 1 -6.03 -13.40 -10.08
C PHE A 1 -5.47 -14.78 -10.45
N ASN A 2 -6.25 -15.71 -11.01
CA ASN A 2 -5.74 -17.08 -11.27
C ASN A 2 -4.54 -17.16 -12.24
N ASN A 3 -4.52 -16.38 -13.33
CA ASN A 3 -3.38 -16.36 -14.26
C ASN A 3 -2.13 -15.70 -13.66
N LEU A 4 -2.30 -14.67 -12.82
CA LEU A 4 -1.20 -13.99 -12.13
C LEU A 4 -0.56 -14.91 -11.09
N ASN A 5 -1.38 -15.60 -10.29
CA ASN A 5 -0.90 -16.57 -9.31
C ASN A 5 -0.13 -17.69 -10.00
N ARG A 6 -0.62 -18.20 -11.14
CA ARG A 6 0.09 -19.21 -11.93
C ARG A 6 1.43 -18.71 -12.48
N PHE A 7 1.49 -17.46 -12.94
CA PHE A 7 2.73 -16.83 -13.39
C PHE A 7 3.73 -16.68 -12.23
N LEU A 8 3.30 -16.19 -11.07
CA LEU A 8 4.15 -16.01 -9.90
C LEU A 8 4.66 -17.34 -9.35
N CYS A 9 3.81 -18.38 -9.29
CA CYS A 9 4.24 -19.73 -8.93
C CYS A 9 5.32 -20.23 -9.90
N ALA A 10 5.08 -20.14 -11.21
CA ALA A 10 6.05 -20.57 -12.21
C ALA A 10 7.37 -19.77 -12.15
N PHE A 11 7.30 -18.47 -11.82
CA PHE A 11 8.47 -17.63 -11.63
C PHE A 11 9.29 -18.06 -10.41
N ILE A 12 8.63 -18.29 -9.26
CA ILE A 12 9.27 -18.75 -8.02
C ILE A 12 9.90 -20.13 -8.23
N ASP A 13 9.15 -21.08 -8.82
CA ASP A 13 9.62 -22.42 -9.14
C ASP A 13 10.84 -22.39 -10.08
N HIS A 14 10.93 -21.39 -10.97
CA HIS A 14 12.07 -21.20 -11.86
C HIS A 14 13.28 -20.55 -11.18
N ALA A 15 13.04 -19.54 -10.34
CA ALA A 15 14.06 -18.73 -9.69
C ALA A 15 14.69 -19.39 -8.47
N ILE A 16 13.91 -20.20 -7.72
CA ILE A 16 14.32 -20.83 -6.47
C ILE A 16 14.01 -22.33 -6.54
N LYS A 17 14.87 -23.08 -7.24
CA LYS A 17 14.64 -24.51 -7.52
C LYS A 17 14.83 -25.43 -6.31
N ASP A 18 15.54 -24.96 -5.29
CA ASP A 18 15.98 -25.79 -4.16
C ASP A 18 15.21 -25.51 -2.85
N MET A 19 14.11 -24.74 -2.91
CA MET A 19 13.30 -24.41 -1.74
C MET A 19 11.82 -24.69 -1.99
N ASP A 20 11.25 -25.61 -1.21
CA ASP A 20 9.81 -25.82 -1.17
C ASP A 20 9.11 -24.61 -0.51
N TYR A 21 7.88 -24.31 -0.93
CA TYR A 21 7.04 -23.33 -0.24
C TYR A 21 5.64 -23.87 0.06
N ILE A 22 5.01 -23.27 1.07
CA ILE A 22 3.62 -23.52 1.44
C ILE A 22 2.81 -22.22 1.29
N ILE A 23 1.55 -22.36 0.87
CA ILE A 23 0.58 -21.26 0.84
C ILE A 23 -0.44 -21.55 1.94
N LYS A 24 -0.55 -20.66 2.93
CA LYS A 24 -1.49 -20.83 4.06
C LYS A 24 -2.23 -19.55 4.41
N GLU A 25 -3.34 -19.67 5.12
CA GLU A 25 -3.98 -18.52 5.78
C GLU A 25 -3.31 -18.22 7.13
N LYS A 26 -3.32 -16.93 7.53
CA LYS A 26 -2.96 -16.55 8.90
C LYS A 26 -3.96 -17.14 9.89
N THR A 27 -3.45 -17.78 10.93
CA THR A 27 -4.23 -18.23 12.09
C THR A 27 -4.86 -17.03 12.82
N PHE A 28 -5.84 -17.29 13.68
CA PHE A 28 -6.47 -16.22 14.46
C PHE A 28 -5.46 -15.42 15.30
N VAL A 29 -4.48 -16.10 15.90
CA VAL A 29 -3.44 -15.47 16.71
C VAL A 29 -2.50 -14.61 15.85
N GLU A 30 -2.05 -15.13 14.70
CA GLU A 30 -1.23 -14.37 13.73
C GLU A 30 -1.97 -13.13 13.20
N LYS A 31 -3.28 -13.25 12.96
CA LYS A 31 -4.14 -12.12 12.57
C LYS A 31 -4.25 -11.09 13.69
N LEU A 32 -4.46 -11.55 14.93
CA LEU A 32 -4.63 -10.68 16.11
C LEU A 32 -3.35 -9.90 16.44
N LEU A 33 -2.19 -10.57 16.37
CA LEU A 33 -0.88 -9.98 16.66
C LEU A 33 -0.23 -9.31 15.44
N ASN A 34 -0.85 -9.41 14.27
CA ASN A 34 -0.34 -8.94 12.99
C ASN A 34 1.12 -9.36 12.73
N CYS A 35 1.42 -10.64 12.97
CA CYS A 35 2.76 -11.21 12.82
C CYS A 35 2.74 -12.49 11.97
N GLU A 36 3.92 -12.90 11.51
CA GLU A 36 4.13 -14.13 10.74
C GLU A 36 4.99 -15.08 11.56
N CYS A 37 4.36 -16.09 12.16
CA CYS A 37 5.03 -16.96 13.15
C CYS A 37 5.75 -18.14 12.49
N ASP A 38 5.20 -18.70 11.42
CA ASP A 38 5.73 -19.95 10.85
C ASP A 38 7.04 -19.78 10.06
N ASN A 39 7.42 -18.55 9.68
CA ASN A 39 8.70 -18.30 9.02
C ASN A 39 9.91 -18.74 9.87
N TYR A 40 9.74 -18.83 11.20
CA TYR A 40 10.78 -19.31 12.13
C TYR A 40 10.72 -20.82 12.40
N LEU A 41 9.61 -21.50 12.08
CA LEU A 41 9.36 -22.90 12.43
C LEU A 41 9.64 -23.86 11.27
N THR A 42 9.50 -23.39 10.02
CA THR A 42 9.86 -24.15 8.81
C THR A 42 11.22 -23.72 8.29
N GLU A 43 12.31 -24.16 8.91
CA GLU A 43 13.69 -23.79 8.52
C GLU A 43 14.05 -24.17 7.07
N ASN A 44 13.32 -25.13 6.46
CA ASN A 44 13.58 -25.63 5.11
C ASN A 44 12.51 -25.26 4.07
N LYS A 45 11.47 -24.48 4.43
CA LYS A 45 10.38 -24.12 3.50
C LYS A 45 9.95 -22.66 3.63
N GLY A 46 9.76 -21.99 2.49
CA GLY A 46 9.16 -20.67 2.45
C GLY A 46 7.66 -20.72 2.81
N THR A 47 7.15 -19.73 3.52
CA THR A 47 5.71 -19.62 3.83
C THR A 47 5.13 -18.37 3.16
N PHE A 48 4.15 -18.56 2.28
CA PHE A 48 3.36 -17.49 1.68
C PHE A 48 2.00 -17.41 2.37
N TYR A 49 1.69 -16.25 2.94
CA TYR A 49 0.41 -16.01 3.57
C TYR A 49 -0.60 -15.45 2.55
N ILE A 50 -1.81 -15.99 2.56
CA ILE A 50 -2.91 -15.46 1.75
C ILE A 50 -3.35 -14.11 2.32
N ASP A 51 -3.19 -13.06 1.52
CA ASP A 51 -3.60 -11.70 1.85
C ASP A 51 -5.08 -11.46 1.51
N ASN A 52 -5.96 -11.83 2.44
CA ASN A 52 -7.40 -11.58 2.31
C ASN A 52 -7.76 -10.09 2.48
N ALA A 53 -6.91 -9.30 3.14
CA ALA A 53 -7.16 -7.88 3.39
C ALA A 53 -6.84 -6.99 2.18
N LYS A 54 -6.22 -7.57 1.13
CA LYS A 54 -5.63 -6.82 0.01
C LYS A 54 -4.76 -5.68 0.55
N SER A 55 -3.79 -6.04 1.37
CA SER A 55 -2.88 -5.11 2.05
C SER A 55 -2.18 -4.16 1.08
N PHE A 56 -2.02 -4.55 -0.19
CA PHE A 56 -1.53 -3.68 -1.27
C PHE A 56 -2.56 -2.68 -1.81
N ASP A 57 -3.87 -2.95 -1.71
CA ASP A 57 -4.93 -2.01 -2.08
C ASP A 57 -5.09 -0.89 -1.03
N GLN A 58 -4.62 -1.11 0.21
CA GLN A 58 -4.68 -0.15 1.32
C GLN A 58 -3.41 0.72 1.45
N LEU A 59 -2.72 0.99 0.35
CA LEU A 59 -1.72 2.07 0.32
C LEU A 59 -2.44 3.40 0.57
N LEU A 60 -1.80 4.33 1.30
CA LEU A 60 -2.40 5.52 1.91
C LEU A 60 -3.29 6.39 0.98
N LEU A 61 -3.13 6.29 -0.34
CA LEU A 61 -3.98 6.96 -1.35
C LEU A 61 -4.61 6.01 -2.39
N TYR A 62 -4.29 4.72 -2.40
CA TYR A 62 -4.85 3.74 -3.33
C TYR A 62 -6.12 3.13 -2.72
N GLY A 63 -7.15 2.87 -3.54
CA GLY A 63 -8.43 2.33 -3.07
C GLY A 63 -9.36 3.33 -2.34
N ASN A 64 -8.90 4.55 -2.04
CA ASN A 64 -9.64 5.52 -1.23
C ASN A 64 -10.11 6.80 -1.96
N SER A 65 -10.31 6.72 -3.27
CA SER A 65 -10.61 7.87 -4.14
C SER A 65 -11.80 8.71 -3.66
N LEU A 66 -12.86 8.06 -3.16
CA LEU A 66 -14.06 8.74 -2.68
C LEU A 66 -13.79 9.56 -1.40
N ASN A 67 -13.08 9.00 -0.41
CA ASN A 67 -12.80 9.76 0.81
C ASN A 67 -11.81 10.90 0.57
N ILE A 68 -10.85 10.73 -0.37
CA ILE A 68 -9.96 11.82 -0.80
C ILE A 68 -10.79 12.94 -1.43
N PHE A 69 -11.73 12.61 -2.32
CA PHE A 69 -12.62 13.60 -2.92
C PHE A 69 -13.47 14.34 -1.88
N ILE A 70 -14.07 13.63 -0.92
CA ILE A 70 -14.84 14.25 0.18
C ILE A 70 -13.95 15.19 1.01
N MET A 71 -12.72 14.78 1.32
CA MET A 71 -11.77 15.61 2.06
C MET A 71 -11.41 16.88 1.29
N GLU A 72 -11.11 16.79 -0.01
CA GLU A 72 -10.81 17.97 -0.85
C GLU A 72 -12.00 18.94 -0.92
N LEU A 73 -13.21 18.40 -1.05
CA LEU A 73 -14.42 19.20 -1.09
C LEU A 73 -14.67 19.90 0.26
N ALA A 74 -14.49 19.19 1.37
CA ALA A 74 -14.60 19.78 2.71
C ALA A 74 -13.55 20.87 2.96
N LEU A 75 -12.31 20.67 2.50
CA LEU A 75 -11.23 21.64 2.60
C LEU A 75 -11.53 22.91 1.79
N LEU A 76 -12.08 22.75 0.59
CA LEU A 76 -12.50 23.88 -0.26
C LEU A 76 -13.59 24.71 0.41
N LEU A 77 -14.60 24.04 0.97
CA LEU A 77 -15.68 24.72 1.70
C LEU A 77 -15.15 25.45 2.94
N ALA A 78 -14.25 24.83 3.72
CA ALA A 78 -13.62 25.48 4.86
C ALA A 78 -12.79 26.71 4.46
N ALA A 79 -12.00 26.61 3.39
CA ALA A 79 -11.21 27.72 2.87
C ALA A 79 -12.11 28.85 2.32
N TYR A 80 -13.23 28.51 1.68
CA TYR A 80 -14.21 29.48 1.22
C TYR A 80 -14.87 30.23 2.39
N MET A 81 -15.26 29.53 3.46
CA MET A 81 -15.82 30.15 4.66
C MET A 81 -14.84 31.12 5.34
N LEU A 82 -13.54 30.84 5.31
CA LEU A 82 -12.51 31.71 5.89
C LEU A 82 -12.21 32.94 5.05
N THR A 83 -12.20 32.79 3.72
CA THR A 83 -11.76 33.86 2.80
C THR A 83 -12.93 34.67 2.22
N ASN A 84 -14.15 34.11 2.25
CA ASN A 84 -15.33 34.57 1.51
C ASN A 84 -15.07 34.84 0.01
N ASN A 85 -14.00 34.26 -0.54
CA ASN A 85 -13.58 34.46 -1.92
C ASN A 85 -13.22 33.11 -2.53
N LEU A 86 -13.98 32.72 -3.56
CA LEU A 86 -13.81 31.44 -4.24
C LEU A 86 -12.43 31.29 -4.86
N ILE A 87 -11.89 32.34 -5.48
CA ILE A 87 -10.58 32.31 -6.14
C ILE A 87 -9.47 32.09 -5.10
N ALA A 88 -9.55 32.80 -3.97
CA ALA A 88 -8.58 32.64 -2.87
C ALA A 88 -8.66 31.24 -2.24
N ALA A 89 -9.87 30.72 -2.03
CA ALA A 89 -10.07 29.37 -1.50
C ALA A 89 -9.48 28.29 -2.42
N VAL A 90 -9.75 28.38 -3.73
CA VAL A 90 -9.18 27.46 -4.72
C VAL A 90 -7.64 27.53 -4.74
N ALA A 91 -7.07 28.73 -4.66
CA ALA A 91 -5.61 28.90 -4.61
C ALA A 91 -4.99 28.22 -3.37
N ILE A 92 -5.60 28.39 -2.20
CA ILE A 92 -5.15 27.77 -0.94
C ILE A 92 -5.21 26.24 -1.03
N VAL A 93 -6.35 25.69 -1.47
CA VAL A 93 -6.53 24.23 -1.61
C VAL A 93 -5.54 23.67 -2.63
N TYR A 94 -5.31 24.35 -3.75
CA TYR A 94 -4.34 23.94 -4.75
C TYR A 94 -2.91 23.85 -4.19
N ILE A 95 -2.48 24.86 -3.43
CA ILE A 95 -1.15 24.87 -2.80
C ILE A 95 -1.04 23.71 -1.79
N LEU A 96 -2.05 23.50 -0.95
CA LEU A 96 -2.07 22.41 0.02
C LEU A 96 -2.01 21.03 -0.66
N ASN A 97 -2.78 20.83 -1.72
CA ASN A 97 -2.76 19.60 -2.51
C ASN A 97 -1.39 19.34 -3.15
N LYS A 98 -0.74 20.39 -3.68
CA LYS A 98 0.61 20.26 -4.23
C LYS A 98 1.65 19.89 -3.17
N LEU A 99 1.54 20.47 -1.96
CA LEU A 99 2.40 20.12 -0.84
C LEU A 99 2.19 18.68 -0.38
N LEU A 100 0.93 18.26 -0.22
CA LEU A 100 0.58 16.87 0.13
C LEU A 100 1.09 15.88 -0.91
N GLN A 101 0.93 16.18 -2.21
CA GLN A 101 1.47 15.36 -3.30
C GLN A 101 2.99 15.23 -3.21
N HIS A 102 3.69 16.32 -2.92
CA HIS A 102 5.14 16.33 -2.79
C HIS A 102 5.62 15.49 -1.59
N ILE A 103 4.98 15.67 -0.43
CA ILE A 103 5.25 14.89 0.78
C ILE A 103 4.96 13.41 0.52
N TYR A 104 3.83 13.09 -0.10
CA TYR A 104 3.47 11.71 -0.42
C TYR A 104 4.51 11.04 -1.31
N ILE A 105 4.89 11.67 -2.42
CA ILE A 105 5.86 11.09 -3.36
C ILE A 105 7.22 10.89 -2.69
N ASN A 106 7.71 11.89 -1.96
CA ASN A 106 9.05 11.81 -1.37
C ASN A 106 9.09 10.88 -0.16
N TRP A 107 8.10 10.96 0.73
CA TRP A 107 8.13 10.28 2.02
C TRP A 107 7.54 8.89 1.96
N LEU A 108 6.48 8.67 1.17
CA LEU A 108 5.90 7.33 1.00
C LEU A 108 6.80 6.47 0.12
N ARG A 109 7.34 6.96 -1.01
CA ARG A 109 8.23 6.13 -1.85
C ARG A 109 9.47 5.71 -1.07
N GLN A 110 10.09 6.63 -0.32
CA GLN A 110 11.22 6.30 0.52
C GLN A 110 10.84 5.25 1.57
N ASN A 111 9.78 5.49 2.36
CA ASN A 111 9.35 4.52 3.37
C ASN A 111 9.01 3.15 2.80
N VAL A 112 8.29 3.10 1.68
CA VAL A 112 7.91 1.83 1.04
C VAL A 112 9.18 1.12 0.55
N THR A 113 10.07 1.78 -0.18
CA THR A 113 11.32 1.12 -0.63
C THR A 113 12.24 0.68 0.49
N THR A 114 12.40 1.48 1.54
CA THR A 114 13.26 1.12 2.66
C THR A 114 12.67 -0.03 3.46
N LYS A 115 11.34 -0.10 3.62
CA LYS A 115 10.68 -1.15 4.41
C LYS A 115 10.37 -2.42 3.64
N THR A 116 10.17 -2.36 2.32
CA THR A 116 9.92 -3.55 1.50
C THR A 116 11.17 -4.07 0.81
N SER A 117 12.28 -3.33 0.84
CA SER A 117 13.50 -3.66 0.09
C SER A 117 13.26 -3.87 -1.42
N ILE A 118 12.16 -3.33 -1.94
CA ILE A 118 11.82 -3.36 -3.37
C ILE A 118 12.45 -2.14 -4.03
N ASP A 119 13.09 -2.33 -5.20
CA ASP A 119 13.69 -1.25 -5.99
C ASP A 119 12.63 -0.21 -6.39
N GLN A 120 12.95 1.08 -6.27
CA GLN A 120 12.06 2.22 -6.55
C GLN A 120 11.43 2.18 -7.95
N ARG A 121 12.07 1.48 -8.89
CA ARG A 121 11.60 1.29 -10.27
C ARG A 121 10.33 0.46 -10.37
N PHE A 122 10.05 -0.40 -9.38
CA PHE A 122 8.84 -1.23 -9.35
C PHE A 122 7.63 -0.57 -8.69
N LEU A 123 7.79 0.63 -8.13
CA LEU A 123 6.73 1.43 -7.50
C LEU A 123 6.20 2.55 -8.41
N MET A 124 6.43 2.43 -9.73
CA MET A 124 5.91 3.33 -10.77
C MET A 124 4.50 2.95 -11.20
#